data_AF-A0A7Y2K6H9-F1
#
_entry.id   AF-A0A7Y2K6H9-F1
#
_cell.length_a   1.000
_cell.length_b   1.000
_cell.length_c   1.000
_cell.angle_alpha   90.00
_cell.angle_beta   90.00
_cell.angle_gamma   90.00
#
_symmetry.space_group_name_H-M   'P 1'
#
loop_
_entity.id
_entity.type
_entity.pdbx_description
1 polymer ?
#
loop_
_entity_poly.entity_id
_entity_poly.type
_entity_poly.pdbx_seq_one_letter_code
_entity_poly.pdbx_strand_id
1 'polypeptide(L)'
;LKRFKASAVFIVVFILTFSPWGIYCSIEKGSFIYNENYKNIAYEMHGKGKISWDEYWFEESKKVTSLQDVVFSDPGTFVSKVINNVGDHFIEDMEKLIGWHIGVFVILGLILLIISNPLKDWRSRKTGFYLLSVFFFGLLLLIFYSERFSLFLIPFYSVLAVQPFFISKYKIQKFAPLKFGYVLMIGLIVFTFAKSYSFNSSRIDSGPKELLVLEDWYEKNIPENERGKKIASRKAHVAYYLDMEFSLIPMADTYEELLSKLKENNVDHLYFSTMEAAMRRQFQFLLDPRQSHQGLKVVVYFENPPAVLYKVADN
;
A
#
# COMPACT_ATOMS: atom_id res chain seq x y z
N LEU A 1 -20.13 -32.47 -16.49
CA LEU A 1 -18.78 -32.83 -16.99
C LEU A 1 -17.87 -31.65 -17.36
N LYS A 2 -18.21 -30.77 -18.33
CA LYS A 2 -17.29 -29.69 -18.78
C LYS A 2 -16.86 -28.70 -17.68
N ARG A 3 -17.79 -28.28 -16.81
CA ARG A 3 -17.48 -27.37 -15.69
C ARG A 3 -16.54 -28.01 -14.66
N PHE A 4 -16.75 -29.28 -14.34
CA PHE A 4 -15.89 -30.03 -13.42
C PHE A 4 -14.46 -30.14 -13.96
N LYS A 5 -14.29 -30.45 -15.26
CA LYS A 5 -12.98 -30.44 -15.91
C LYS A 5 -12.33 -29.06 -15.83
N ALA A 6 -13.08 -27.99 -16.11
CA ALA A 6 -12.55 -26.62 -16.03
C ALA A 6 -12.14 -26.25 -14.59
N SER A 7 -12.94 -26.59 -13.58
CA SER A 7 -12.61 -26.38 -12.18
C SER A 7 -11.39 -27.19 -11.75
N ALA A 8 -11.27 -28.44 -12.17
CA ALA A 8 -10.11 -29.28 -11.88
C ALA A 8 -8.83 -28.69 -12.52
N VAL A 9 -8.90 -28.29 -13.80
CA VAL A 9 -7.78 -27.62 -14.47
C VAL A 9 -7.41 -26.33 -13.75
N PHE A 10 -8.38 -25.50 -13.36
CA PHE A 10 -8.13 -24.28 -12.61
C PHE A 10 -7.42 -24.57 -11.28
N ILE A 11 -7.89 -25.56 -10.50
CA ILE A 11 -7.28 -25.94 -9.22
C ILE A 11 -5.84 -26.41 -9.42
N VAL A 12 -5.60 -27.28 -10.41
CA VAL A 12 -4.25 -27.77 -10.71
C VAL A 12 -3.33 -26.62 -11.11
N VAL A 13 -3.76 -25.76 -12.03
CA VAL A 13 -2.97 -24.61 -12.47
C VAL A 13 -2.72 -23.64 -11.31
N PHE A 14 -3.73 -23.38 -10.47
CA PHE A 14 -3.61 -22.53 -9.29
C PHE A 14 -2.58 -23.08 -8.30
N ILE A 15 -2.65 -24.38 -7.96
CA ILE A 15 -1.70 -25.04 -7.07
C ILE A 15 -0.30 -24.98 -7.66
N LEU A 16 -0.12 -25.33 -8.93
CA LEU A 16 1.19 -25.29 -9.59
C LEU A 16 1.77 -23.87 -9.61
N THR A 17 0.94 -22.85 -9.85
CA THR A 17 1.38 -21.45 -9.89
C THR A 17 1.71 -20.92 -8.50
N PHE A 18 0.94 -21.31 -7.48
CA PHE A 18 1.11 -20.82 -6.11
C PHE A 18 2.22 -21.58 -5.34
N SER A 19 2.46 -22.85 -5.68
CA SER A 19 3.35 -23.73 -4.94
C SER A 19 4.80 -23.25 -4.80
N PRO A 20 5.45 -22.60 -5.79
CA PRO A 20 6.83 -22.12 -5.60
C PRO A 20 6.93 -21.11 -4.46
N TRP A 21 5.95 -20.19 -4.37
CA TRP A 21 5.88 -19.23 -3.27
C TRP A 21 5.59 -19.92 -1.93
N GLY A 22 4.65 -20.86 -1.91
CA GLY A 22 4.36 -21.62 -0.69
C GLY A 22 5.56 -22.42 -0.18
N ILE A 23 6.33 -23.05 -1.08
CA ILE A 23 7.57 -23.75 -0.74
C ILE A 23 8.59 -22.78 -0.15
N TYR A 24 8.81 -21.63 -0.80
CA TYR A 24 9.70 -20.58 -0.28
C TYR A 24 9.28 -20.15 1.14
N CYS A 25 8.00 -19.87 1.37
CA CYS A 25 7.50 -19.53 2.70
C CYS A 25 7.66 -20.67 3.72
N SER A 26 7.51 -21.93 3.31
CA SER A 26 7.79 -23.08 4.19
C SER A 26 9.24 -23.11 4.63
N ILE A 27 10.18 -22.82 3.74
CA ILE A 27 11.62 -22.81 4.05
C ILE A 27 11.97 -21.62 4.96
N GLU A 28 11.54 -20.41 4.59
CA GLU A 28 11.95 -19.17 5.27
C GLU A 28 11.15 -18.85 6.54
N LYS A 29 9.90 -19.30 6.61
CA LYS A 29 8.93 -18.92 7.66
C LYS A 29 8.29 -20.12 8.37
N GLY A 30 8.60 -21.34 7.96
CA GLY A 30 8.03 -22.57 8.55
C GLY A 30 6.55 -22.81 8.21
N SER A 31 5.95 -22.03 7.31
CA SER A 31 4.55 -22.18 6.91
C SER A 31 4.37 -22.03 5.40
N PHE A 32 3.65 -22.98 4.78
CA PHE A 32 3.35 -22.94 3.35
C PHE A 32 2.40 -21.78 2.98
N ILE A 33 1.54 -21.40 3.92
CA ILE A 33 0.63 -20.25 3.78
C ILE A 33 0.99 -19.28 4.90
N TYR A 34 2.10 -18.58 4.73
CA TYR A 34 2.51 -17.51 5.64
C TYR A 34 1.76 -16.23 5.28
N ASN A 35 1.09 -15.63 6.27
CA ASN A 35 0.35 -14.39 6.08
C ASN A 35 0.28 -13.62 7.41
N GLU A 36 0.88 -12.44 7.49
CA GLU A 36 0.74 -11.51 8.61
C GLU A 36 -0.14 -10.30 8.29
N ASN A 37 -0.77 -10.27 7.11
CA ASN A 37 -1.56 -9.13 6.65
C ASN A 37 -2.80 -8.89 7.52
N TYR A 38 -3.23 -9.87 8.32
CA TYR A 38 -4.28 -9.67 9.33
C TYR A 38 -3.90 -8.60 10.37
N LYS A 39 -2.61 -8.33 10.60
CA LYS A 39 -2.14 -7.22 11.44
C LYS A 39 -2.45 -5.86 10.79
N ASN A 40 -2.26 -5.74 9.47
CA ASN A 40 -2.68 -4.53 8.75
C ASN A 40 -4.19 -4.29 8.82
N ILE A 41 -4.98 -5.38 8.69
CA ILE A 41 -6.43 -5.33 8.83
C ILE A 41 -6.81 -4.88 10.24
N ALA A 42 -6.16 -5.42 11.28
CA ALA A 42 -6.38 -5.01 12.66
C ALA A 42 -6.06 -3.54 12.90
N TYR A 43 -4.98 -2.99 12.31
CA TYR A 43 -4.74 -1.56 12.38
C TYR A 43 -5.88 -0.76 11.73
N GLU A 44 -6.29 -1.11 10.51
CA GLU A 44 -7.35 -0.36 9.80
C GLU A 44 -8.69 -0.42 10.55
N MET A 45 -9.02 -1.58 11.11
CA MET A 45 -10.31 -1.82 11.79
C MET A 45 -10.36 -1.23 13.20
N HIS A 46 -9.27 -1.38 13.96
CA HIS A 46 -9.28 -1.11 15.40
C HIS A 46 -8.30 -0.03 15.86
N GLY A 47 -7.17 0.14 15.16
CA GLY A 47 -6.08 1.03 15.59
C GLY A 47 -6.10 2.43 14.97
N LYS A 48 -6.51 2.56 13.71
CA LYS A 48 -6.45 3.82 12.95
C LYS A 48 -7.29 4.91 13.62
N GLY A 49 -6.65 6.06 13.86
CA GLY A 49 -7.25 7.20 14.54
C GLY A 49 -7.22 7.11 16.08
N LYS A 50 -6.78 5.98 16.66
CA LYS A 50 -6.61 5.82 18.11
C LYS A 50 -5.14 5.78 18.53
N ILE A 51 -4.33 5.06 17.78
CA ILE A 51 -2.89 4.86 18.02
C ILE A 51 -2.08 5.15 16.76
N SER A 52 -0.82 5.52 16.95
CA SER A 52 0.07 5.74 15.81
C SER A 52 0.42 4.42 15.11
N TRP A 53 0.82 4.51 13.83
CA TRP A 53 1.21 3.32 13.07
C TRP A 53 2.41 2.59 13.69
N ASP A 54 3.41 3.35 14.16
CA ASP A 54 4.63 2.78 14.74
C ASP A 54 4.31 2.09 16.07
N GLU A 55 3.60 2.76 16.96
CA GLU A 55 3.12 2.20 18.24
C GLU A 55 2.33 0.90 18.02
N TYR A 56 1.42 0.90 17.04
CA TYR A 56 0.69 -0.32 16.68
C TYR A 56 1.63 -1.46 16.32
N TRP A 57 2.61 -1.21 15.43
CA TRP A 57 3.48 -2.28 14.95
C TRP A 57 4.43 -2.82 16.02
N PHE A 58 4.96 -1.97 16.90
CA PHE A 58 5.92 -2.40 17.91
C PHE A 58 5.28 -3.09 19.12
N GLU A 59 4.05 -2.72 19.47
CA GLU A 59 3.41 -3.15 20.71
C GLU A 59 2.11 -3.93 20.45
N GLU A 60 1.12 -3.28 19.87
CA GLU A 60 -0.25 -3.82 19.77
C GLU A 60 -0.37 -4.95 18.75
N SER A 61 0.41 -4.94 17.67
CA SER A 61 0.35 -5.94 16.59
C SER A 61 0.66 -7.36 17.07
N LYS A 62 1.43 -7.47 18.18
CA LYS A 62 1.79 -8.75 18.82
C LYS A 62 0.60 -9.43 19.48
N LYS A 63 -0.44 -8.68 19.85
CA LYS A 63 -1.66 -9.20 20.48
C LYS A 63 -2.60 -9.86 19.47
N VAL A 64 -2.43 -9.54 18.18
CA VAL A 64 -3.25 -10.10 17.10
C VAL A 64 -2.51 -11.30 16.51
N THR A 65 -3.13 -12.48 16.56
CA THR A 65 -2.52 -13.73 16.09
C THR A 65 -3.19 -14.29 14.84
N SER A 66 -4.43 -13.88 14.56
CA SER A 66 -5.19 -14.36 13.42
C SER A 66 -6.18 -13.33 12.88
N LEU A 67 -6.71 -13.57 11.68
CA LEU A 67 -7.83 -12.78 11.13
C LEU A 67 -9.11 -12.96 11.96
N GLN A 68 -9.28 -14.14 12.59
CA GLN A 68 -10.44 -14.40 13.45
C GLN A 68 -10.41 -13.46 14.66
N ASP A 69 -9.23 -13.25 15.26
CA ASP A 69 -9.07 -12.31 16.38
C ASP A 69 -9.53 -10.91 15.97
N VAL A 70 -9.19 -10.46 14.76
CA VAL A 70 -9.59 -9.14 14.25
C VAL A 70 -11.10 -9.00 14.11
N VAL A 71 -11.77 -10.04 13.61
CA VAL A 71 -13.23 -10.00 13.39
C VAL A 71 -13.98 -10.12 14.71
N PHE A 72 -13.50 -10.95 15.63
CA PHE A 72 -14.22 -11.28 16.86
C PHE A 72 -13.82 -10.46 18.09
N SER A 73 -12.72 -9.70 18.05
CA SER A 73 -12.34 -8.80 19.15
C SER A 73 -13.37 -7.70 19.41
N ASP A 74 -13.92 -7.13 18.33
CA ASP A 74 -15.02 -6.16 18.36
C ASP A 74 -15.80 -6.23 17.02
N PRO A 75 -16.78 -7.16 16.93
CA PRO A 75 -17.56 -7.35 15.70
C PRO A 75 -18.36 -6.11 15.30
N GLY A 76 -18.79 -5.30 16.27
CA GLY A 76 -19.58 -4.09 16.01
C GLY A 76 -18.75 -3.03 15.29
N THR A 77 -17.57 -2.75 15.83
CA THR A 77 -16.61 -1.83 15.19
C THR A 77 -16.16 -2.36 13.83
N PHE A 78 -15.86 -3.67 13.73
CA PHE A 78 -15.46 -4.29 12.46
C PHE A 78 -16.51 -4.11 11.36
N VAL A 79 -17.77 -4.49 11.63
CA VAL A 79 -18.86 -4.38 10.64
C VAL A 79 -19.14 -2.92 10.29
N SER A 80 -19.19 -2.03 11.28
CA SER A 80 -19.38 -0.60 11.06
C SER A 80 -18.28 -0.03 10.14
N LYS A 81 -17.02 -0.38 10.39
CA LYS A 81 -15.89 0.07 9.60
C LYS A 81 -15.95 -0.46 8.16
N VAL A 82 -16.24 -1.74 7.97
CA VAL A 82 -16.41 -2.34 6.63
C VAL A 82 -17.53 -1.65 5.84
N ILE A 83 -18.67 -1.34 6.48
CA ILE A 83 -19.78 -0.62 5.83
C ILE A 83 -19.36 0.80 5.43
N ASN A 84 -18.70 1.53 6.34
CA ASN A 84 -18.22 2.89 6.05
C ASN A 84 -17.18 2.89 4.91
N ASN A 85 -16.29 1.89 4.90
CA ASN A 85 -15.28 1.73 3.84
C ASN A 85 -15.91 1.52 2.46
N VAL A 86 -17.16 1.05 2.33
CA VAL A 86 -17.84 0.91 1.03
C VAL A 86 -17.91 2.26 0.32
N GLY A 87 -18.40 3.28 1.02
CA GLY A 87 -18.54 4.63 0.48
C GLY A 87 -17.18 5.27 0.25
N ASP A 88 -16.31 5.21 1.26
CA ASP A 88 -14.99 5.83 1.22
C ASP A 88 -14.16 5.27 0.07
N HIS A 89 -14.03 3.95 -0.05
CA HIS A 89 -13.21 3.34 -1.10
C HIS A 89 -13.80 3.58 -2.48
N PHE A 90 -15.13 3.52 -2.62
CA PHE A 90 -15.76 3.78 -3.90
C PHE A 90 -15.53 5.23 -4.36
N ILE A 91 -15.71 6.21 -3.46
CA ILE A 91 -15.47 7.63 -3.76
C ILE A 91 -14.00 7.84 -4.11
N GLU A 92 -13.09 7.28 -3.31
CA GLU A 92 -11.65 7.36 -3.53
C GLU A 92 -11.23 6.73 -4.88
N ASP A 93 -11.86 5.63 -5.30
CA ASP A 93 -11.66 5.07 -6.63
C ASP A 93 -12.13 6.02 -7.73
N MET A 94 -13.29 6.66 -7.54
CA MET A 94 -13.81 7.63 -8.51
C MET A 94 -12.95 8.90 -8.57
N GLU A 95 -12.36 9.35 -7.46
CA GLU A 95 -11.54 10.57 -7.40
C GLU A 95 -10.10 10.32 -7.86
N LYS A 96 -9.45 9.29 -7.31
CA LYS A 96 -8.00 9.06 -7.45
C LYS A 96 -7.65 7.98 -8.47
N LEU A 97 -8.42 6.89 -8.56
CA LEU A 97 -8.09 5.77 -9.46
C LEU A 97 -8.47 6.05 -10.91
N ILE A 98 -9.76 6.29 -11.18
CA ILE A 98 -10.27 6.48 -12.55
C ILE A 98 -10.55 7.95 -12.89
N GLY A 99 -10.67 8.80 -11.88
CA GLY A 99 -10.99 10.22 -12.02
C GLY A 99 -12.49 10.50 -12.26
N TRP A 100 -12.96 11.62 -11.72
CA TRP A 100 -14.41 11.92 -11.62
C TRP A 100 -15.13 11.94 -12.98
N HIS A 101 -14.41 12.33 -14.03
CA HIS A 101 -14.89 12.33 -15.41
C HIS A 101 -15.38 10.94 -15.87
N ILE A 102 -14.68 9.87 -15.46
CA ILE A 102 -15.08 8.48 -15.72
C ILE A 102 -16.08 8.03 -14.65
N GLY A 103 -15.86 8.46 -13.41
CA GLY A 103 -16.70 8.10 -12.26
C GLY A 103 -18.18 8.41 -12.46
N VAL A 104 -18.54 9.54 -13.07
CA VAL A 104 -19.94 9.86 -13.39
C VAL A 104 -20.58 8.80 -14.29
N PHE A 105 -19.86 8.31 -15.31
CA PHE A 105 -20.36 7.24 -16.18
C PHE A 105 -20.42 5.90 -15.44
N VAL A 106 -19.49 5.62 -14.53
CA VAL A 106 -19.52 4.42 -13.68
C VAL A 106 -20.76 4.42 -12.79
N ILE A 107 -21.06 5.54 -12.13
CA ILE A 107 -22.23 5.70 -11.27
C ILE A 107 -23.52 5.48 -12.09
N LEU A 108 -23.63 6.12 -13.25
CA LEU A 108 -24.76 5.90 -14.16
C LEU A 108 -24.87 4.42 -14.57
N GLY A 109 -23.74 3.80 -14.90
CA GLY A 109 -23.63 2.39 -15.25
C GLY A 109 -24.08 1.45 -14.14
N LEU A 110 -23.73 1.77 -12.89
CA LEU A 110 -24.11 1.02 -11.70
C LEU A 110 -25.62 1.14 -11.42
N ILE A 111 -26.16 2.36 -11.48
CA ILE A 111 -27.61 2.61 -11.32
C ILE A 111 -28.41 1.79 -12.34
N LEU A 112 -28.02 1.86 -13.61
CA LEU A 112 -28.69 1.11 -14.68
C LEU A 112 -28.52 -0.40 -14.51
N LEU A 113 -27.35 -0.88 -14.08
CA LEU A 113 -27.13 -2.28 -13.77
C LEU A 113 -28.11 -2.75 -12.69
N ILE A 114 -28.24 -2.02 -11.58
CA ILE A 114 -29.17 -2.34 -10.49
C ILE A 114 -30.62 -2.39 -11.00
N ILE A 115 -31.06 -1.37 -11.75
CA ILE A 115 -32.40 -1.31 -12.35
C ILE A 115 -32.67 -2.51 -13.26
N SER A 116 -31.64 -3.01 -13.96
CA SER A 116 -31.82 -4.17 -14.84
C SER A 116 -32.01 -5.50 -14.13
N ASN A 117 -31.80 -5.53 -12.81
CA ASN A 117 -31.84 -6.70 -11.94
C ASN A 117 -30.86 -7.79 -12.41
N PRO A 118 -29.55 -7.65 -12.12
CA PRO A 118 -28.52 -8.56 -12.62
C PRO A 118 -28.63 -9.96 -12.01
N LEU A 119 -29.38 -10.11 -10.91
CA LEU A 119 -29.63 -11.38 -10.23
C LEU A 119 -30.64 -12.26 -10.98
N LYS A 120 -31.49 -11.67 -11.84
CA LYS A 120 -32.43 -12.44 -12.67
C LYS A 120 -31.71 -13.48 -13.54
N ASP A 121 -30.50 -13.13 -14.01
CA ASP A 121 -29.66 -13.99 -14.84
C ASP A 121 -28.43 -14.52 -14.06
N TRP A 122 -28.60 -14.93 -12.79
CA TRP A 122 -27.51 -15.36 -11.90
C TRP A 122 -26.54 -16.39 -12.50
N ARG A 123 -27.04 -17.29 -13.37
CA ARG A 123 -26.21 -18.32 -14.03
C ARG A 123 -25.44 -17.81 -15.25
N SER A 124 -25.60 -16.55 -15.62
CA SER A 124 -24.94 -15.94 -16.78
C SER A 124 -23.49 -15.60 -16.50
N ARG A 125 -22.66 -15.59 -17.56
CA ARG A 125 -21.25 -15.16 -17.45
C ARG A 125 -21.13 -13.69 -17.03
N LYS A 126 -22.12 -12.85 -17.39
CA LYS A 126 -22.17 -11.43 -17.03
C LYS A 126 -22.32 -11.26 -15.52
N THR A 127 -23.29 -11.94 -14.92
CA THR A 127 -23.48 -11.89 -13.46
C THR A 127 -22.27 -12.46 -12.73
N GLY A 128 -21.64 -13.53 -13.25
CA GLY A 128 -20.38 -14.03 -12.72
C GLY A 128 -19.24 -12.99 -12.69
N PHE A 129 -19.10 -12.18 -13.74
CA PHE A 129 -18.12 -11.08 -13.79
C PHE A 129 -18.38 -10.01 -12.72
N TYR A 130 -19.64 -9.56 -12.58
CA TYR A 130 -19.97 -8.56 -11.56
C TYR A 130 -19.81 -9.10 -10.14
N LEU A 131 -20.25 -10.34 -9.87
CA LEU A 131 -20.08 -10.95 -8.56
C LEU A 131 -18.61 -11.10 -8.17
N LEU A 132 -17.77 -11.51 -9.12
CA LEU A 132 -16.33 -11.58 -8.90
C LEU A 132 -15.74 -10.20 -8.59
N SER A 133 -16.16 -9.17 -9.33
CA SER A 133 -15.70 -7.80 -9.13
C SER A 133 -16.14 -7.22 -7.78
N VAL A 134 -17.40 -7.45 -7.40
CA VAL A 134 -17.95 -7.05 -6.08
C VAL A 134 -17.26 -7.82 -4.96
N PHE A 135 -16.98 -9.10 -5.14
CA PHE A 135 -16.22 -9.89 -4.17
C PHE A 135 -14.83 -9.31 -3.95
N PHE A 136 -14.09 -9.00 -5.02
CA PHE A 136 -12.77 -8.40 -4.88
C PHE A 136 -12.81 -6.99 -4.28
N PHE A 137 -13.78 -6.16 -4.65
CA PHE A 137 -14.01 -4.88 -3.99
C PHE A 137 -14.28 -5.08 -2.49
N GLY A 138 -15.09 -6.09 -2.13
CA GLY A 138 -15.36 -6.48 -0.75
C GLY A 138 -14.10 -6.86 0.04
N LEU A 139 -13.12 -7.53 -0.60
CA LEU A 139 -11.82 -7.81 0.01
C LEU A 139 -11.02 -6.54 0.29
N LEU A 140 -11.11 -5.52 -0.59
CA LEU A 140 -10.43 -4.24 -0.39
C LEU A 140 -10.99 -3.48 0.81
N LEU A 141 -12.26 -3.66 1.16
CA LEU A 141 -12.88 -3.01 2.33
C LEU A 141 -12.19 -3.39 3.66
N LEU A 142 -11.43 -4.49 3.68
CA LEU A 142 -10.73 -4.96 4.87
C LEU A 142 -9.40 -4.24 5.13
N ILE A 143 -8.87 -3.52 4.15
CA ILE A 143 -7.56 -2.87 4.23
C ILE A 143 -7.71 -1.36 4.02
N PHE A 144 -6.66 -0.59 4.31
CA PHE A 144 -6.65 0.83 3.98
C PHE A 144 -6.72 1.04 2.46
N TYR A 145 -7.37 2.11 2.05
CA TYR A 145 -7.41 2.49 0.64
C TYR A 145 -6.01 2.86 0.11
N SER A 146 -5.67 2.30 -1.05
CA SER A 146 -4.59 2.78 -1.90
C SER A 146 -4.92 2.42 -3.34
N GLU A 147 -4.70 3.36 -4.26
CA GLU A 147 -5.02 3.23 -5.69
C GLU A 147 -4.41 1.95 -6.28
N ARG A 148 -3.21 1.58 -5.82
CA ARG A 148 -2.50 0.37 -6.26
C ARG A 148 -3.27 -0.93 -5.99
N PHE A 149 -4.03 -0.97 -4.89
CA PHE A 149 -4.83 -2.15 -4.54
C PHE A 149 -6.07 -2.23 -5.42
N SER A 150 -6.65 -1.10 -5.82
CA SER A 150 -7.83 -1.07 -6.67
C SER A 150 -7.53 -1.18 -8.18
N LEU A 151 -6.26 -1.23 -8.61
CA LEU A 151 -5.90 -1.29 -10.04
C LEU A 151 -6.62 -2.39 -10.82
N PHE A 152 -6.84 -3.55 -10.19
CA PHE A 152 -7.53 -4.67 -10.85
C PHE A 152 -9.04 -4.42 -11.06
N LEU A 153 -9.62 -3.39 -10.42
CA LEU A 153 -11.02 -2.98 -10.61
C LEU A 153 -11.20 -2.05 -11.82
N ILE A 154 -10.12 -1.54 -12.42
CA ILE A 154 -10.20 -0.68 -13.61
C ILE A 154 -11.03 -1.31 -14.74
N PRO A 155 -10.87 -2.61 -15.11
CA PRO A 155 -11.72 -3.23 -16.11
C PRO A 155 -13.20 -3.27 -15.70
N PHE A 156 -13.49 -3.50 -14.42
CA PHE A 156 -14.85 -3.49 -13.89
C PHE A 156 -15.48 -2.10 -14.01
N TYR A 157 -14.79 -1.06 -13.58
CA TYR A 157 -15.24 0.32 -13.72
C TYR A 157 -15.38 0.73 -15.19
N SER A 158 -14.44 0.34 -16.05
CA SER A 158 -14.50 0.63 -17.47
C SER A 158 -15.74 0.01 -18.13
N VAL A 159 -16.06 -1.26 -17.78
CA VAL A 159 -17.28 -1.92 -18.24
C VAL A 159 -18.52 -1.18 -17.74
N LEU A 160 -18.58 -0.80 -16.46
CA LEU A 160 -19.69 -0.03 -15.92
C LEU A 160 -19.87 1.31 -16.65
N ALA A 161 -18.79 2.02 -16.95
CA ALA A 161 -18.85 3.33 -17.61
C ALA A 161 -19.50 3.26 -19.01
N VAL A 162 -19.23 2.20 -19.78
CA VAL A 162 -19.65 2.14 -21.20
C VAL A 162 -20.83 1.21 -21.47
N GLN A 163 -21.09 0.22 -20.61
CA GLN A 163 -22.17 -0.76 -20.82
C GLN A 163 -23.56 -0.16 -21.09
N PRO A 164 -23.97 1.01 -20.53
CA PRO A 164 -25.31 1.56 -20.79
C PRO A 164 -25.61 1.77 -22.27
N PHE A 165 -24.59 2.11 -23.06
CA PHE A 165 -24.74 2.40 -24.50
C PHE A 165 -24.90 1.12 -25.34
N PHE A 166 -24.46 -0.03 -24.81
CA PHE A 166 -24.49 -1.31 -25.51
C PHE A 166 -25.67 -2.21 -25.09
N ILE A 167 -26.41 -1.85 -24.05
CA ILE A 167 -27.57 -2.60 -23.58
C ILE A 167 -28.86 -2.01 -24.20
N SER A 168 -29.46 -2.75 -25.14
CA SER A 168 -30.69 -2.34 -25.83
C SER A 168 -31.91 -2.19 -24.90
N LYS A 169 -31.90 -2.87 -23.73
CA LYS A 169 -32.99 -2.86 -22.74
C LYS A 169 -33.36 -1.46 -22.27
N TYR A 170 -32.39 -0.54 -22.15
CA TYR A 170 -32.63 0.79 -21.60
C TYR A 170 -33.12 1.82 -22.61
N LYS A 171 -33.23 1.47 -23.89
CA LYS A 171 -33.59 2.39 -24.98
C LYS A 171 -32.74 3.68 -25.04
N ILE A 172 -31.58 3.71 -24.37
CA ILE A 172 -30.61 4.83 -24.41
C ILE A 172 -30.19 5.13 -25.85
N GLN A 173 -30.16 4.09 -26.69
CA GLN A 173 -29.89 4.18 -28.13
C GLN A 173 -30.83 5.12 -28.90
N LYS A 174 -31.99 5.47 -28.35
CA LYS A 174 -32.88 6.52 -28.91
C LYS A 174 -32.29 7.92 -28.80
N PHE A 175 -31.50 8.17 -27.76
CA PHE A 175 -30.92 9.49 -27.45
C PHE A 175 -29.41 9.54 -27.75
N ALA A 176 -28.71 8.42 -27.59
CA ALA A 176 -27.28 8.29 -27.84
C ALA A 176 -27.02 7.03 -28.69
N PRO A 177 -26.77 7.16 -30.01
CA PRO A 177 -26.60 6.01 -30.89
C PRO A 177 -25.37 5.18 -30.51
N LEU A 178 -25.29 3.92 -30.93
CA LEU A 178 -24.15 3.03 -30.65
C LEU A 178 -22.79 3.64 -31.00
N LYS A 179 -22.73 4.42 -32.09
CA LYS A 179 -21.53 5.17 -32.50
C LYS A 179 -21.04 6.13 -31.41
N PHE A 180 -21.95 6.76 -30.67
CA PHE A 180 -21.61 7.61 -29.53
C PHE A 180 -20.94 6.80 -28.42
N GLY A 181 -21.44 5.60 -28.12
CA GLY A 181 -20.79 4.71 -27.13
C GLY A 181 -19.36 4.34 -27.50
N TYR A 182 -19.08 4.06 -28.78
CA TYR A 182 -17.71 3.82 -29.26
C TYR A 182 -16.83 5.06 -29.18
N VAL A 183 -17.34 6.23 -29.58
CA VAL A 183 -16.60 7.50 -29.49
C VAL A 183 -16.29 7.83 -28.03
N LEU A 184 -17.26 7.66 -27.12
CA LEU A 184 -17.07 7.85 -25.69
C LEU A 184 -15.99 6.89 -25.16
N MET A 185 -16.07 5.60 -25.49
CA MET A 185 -15.08 4.62 -25.06
C MET A 185 -13.66 4.98 -25.53
N ILE A 186 -13.49 5.34 -26.81
CA ILE A 186 -12.19 5.77 -27.35
C ILE A 186 -11.72 7.06 -26.66
N GLY A 187 -12.61 8.04 -26.48
CA GLY A 187 -12.32 9.29 -25.80
C GLY A 187 -11.86 9.08 -24.36
N LEU A 188 -12.51 8.20 -23.61
CA LEU A 188 -12.12 7.83 -22.25
C LEU A 188 -10.74 7.15 -22.24
N ILE A 189 -10.48 6.19 -23.14
CA ILE A 189 -9.17 5.53 -23.25
C ILE A 189 -8.05 6.55 -23.51
N VAL A 190 -8.23 7.43 -24.49
CA VAL A 190 -7.24 8.46 -24.84
C VAL A 190 -7.03 9.44 -23.69
N PHE A 191 -8.11 9.87 -23.04
CA PHE A 191 -8.04 10.77 -21.90
C PHE A 191 -7.33 10.14 -20.69
N THR A 192 -7.68 8.91 -20.32
CA THR A 192 -7.01 8.15 -19.26
C THR A 192 -5.53 8.00 -19.59
N PHE A 193 -5.19 7.58 -20.81
CA PHE A 193 -3.80 7.43 -21.23
C PHE A 193 -3.02 8.73 -21.09
N ALA A 194 -3.55 9.85 -21.60
CA ALA A 194 -2.89 11.16 -21.51
C ALA A 194 -2.68 11.60 -20.05
N LYS A 195 -3.68 11.41 -19.18
CA LYS A 195 -3.60 11.74 -17.76
C LYS A 195 -2.60 10.85 -17.02
N SER A 196 -2.67 9.53 -17.23
CA SER A 196 -1.74 8.58 -16.65
C SER A 196 -0.30 8.85 -17.11
N TYR A 197 -0.10 9.14 -18.40
CA TYR A 197 1.22 9.49 -18.92
C TYR A 197 1.77 10.74 -18.24
N SER A 198 0.99 11.84 -18.22
CA SER A 198 1.40 13.10 -17.59
C SER A 198 1.69 12.95 -16.09
N PHE A 199 0.84 12.23 -15.36
CA PHE A 199 1.03 11.99 -13.93
C PHE A 199 2.31 11.20 -13.66
N ASN A 200 2.51 10.09 -14.38
CA ASN A 200 3.70 9.25 -14.18
C ASN A 200 4.97 9.95 -14.67
N SER A 201 4.95 10.67 -15.80
CA SER A 201 6.12 11.38 -16.31
C SER A 201 6.62 12.45 -15.33
N SER A 202 5.71 13.12 -14.62
CA SER A 202 6.09 14.12 -13.61
C SER A 202 6.62 13.54 -12.29
N ARG A 203 6.40 12.24 -12.04
CA ARG A 203 6.67 11.59 -10.74
C ARG A 203 7.65 10.42 -10.81
N ILE A 204 7.99 9.96 -12.00
CA ILE A 204 8.95 8.86 -12.17
C ILE A 204 10.29 9.17 -11.51
N ASP A 205 10.62 10.47 -11.44
CA ASP A 205 11.85 10.99 -10.90
C ASP A 205 11.75 11.45 -9.43
N SER A 206 10.60 11.23 -8.76
CA SER A 206 10.36 11.69 -7.39
C SER A 206 10.83 10.70 -6.31
N GLY A 207 11.69 9.74 -6.67
CA GLY A 207 12.29 8.82 -5.70
C GLY A 207 13.27 9.53 -4.75
N PRO A 208 13.65 8.88 -3.64
CA PRO A 208 14.57 9.44 -2.64
C PRO A 208 16.02 9.44 -3.16
N LYS A 209 16.34 10.38 -4.06
CA LYS A 209 17.67 10.50 -4.69
C LYS A 209 18.77 10.88 -3.71
N GLU A 210 18.42 11.50 -2.59
CA GLU A 210 19.33 11.80 -1.50
C GLU A 210 20.06 10.56 -0.98
N LEU A 211 19.45 9.38 -1.09
CA LEU A 211 20.08 8.12 -0.68
C LEU A 211 21.18 7.68 -1.64
N LEU A 212 21.04 7.95 -2.94
CA LEU A 212 22.11 7.68 -3.91
C LEU A 212 23.28 8.63 -3.70
N VAL A 213 22.99 9.90 -3.40
CA VAL A 213 24.05 10.87 -3.04
C VAL A 213 24.73 10.48 -1.73
N LEU A 214 23.98 9.95 -0.77
CA LEU A 214 24.52 9.41 0.48
C LEU A 214 25.40 8.19 0.25
N GLU A 215 24.97 7.23 -0.57
CA GLU A 215 25.76 6.08 -1.00
C GLU A 215 27.09 6.54 -1.63
N ASP A 216 27.04 7.35 -2.70
CA ASP A 216 28.21 7.87 -3.39
C ASP A 216 29.18 8.60 -2.42
N TRP A 217 28.63 9.41 -1.52
CA TRP A 217 29.42 10.12 -0.53
C TRP A 217 30.06 9.15 0.46
N TYR A 218 29.28 8.20 0.99
CA TYR A 218 29.75 7.25 1.99
C TYR A 218 30.85 6.36 1.43
N GLU A 219 30.69 5.88 0.21
CA GLU A 219 31.70 5.05 -0.45
C GLU A 219 33.01 5.78 -0.67
N LYS A 220 32.94 7.06 -1.04
CA LYS A 220 34.10 7.90 -1.35
C LYS A 220 34.85 8.39 -0.11
N ASN A 221 34.14 8.65 0.99
CA ASN A 221 34.69 9.34 2.15
C ASN A 221 34.94 8.42 3.35
N ILE A 222 34.31 7.25 3.41
CA ILE A 222 34.46 6.31 4.52
C ILE A 222 35.18 5.04 4.03
N PRO A 223 36.46 4.84 4.46
CA PRO A 223 37.21 3.63 4.16
C PRO A 223 36.43 2.37 4.56
N GLU A 224 36.56 1.29 3.78
CA GLU A 224 35.81 0.04 3.99
C GLU A 224 35.99 -0.54 5.40
N ASN A 225 37.18 -0.41 5.99
CA ASN A 225 37.49 -0.85 7.34
C ASN A 225 36.88 0.01 8.46
N GLU A 226 36.35 1.20 8.14
CA GLU A 226 35.70 2.13 9.08
C GLU A 226 34.18 2.16 8.92
N ARG A 227 33.64 1.45 7.93
CA ARG A 227 32.20 1.38 7.68
C ARG A 227 31.48 0.68 8.83
N GLY A 228 30.30 1.18 9.16
CA GLY A 228 29.43 0.56 10.15
C GLY A 228 28.89 -0.79 9.66
N LYS A 229 28.52 -1.66 10.58
CA LYS A 229 27.87 -2.93 10.28
C LYS A 229 26.36 -2.83 10.37
N LYS A 230 25.83 -1.96 11.22
CA LYS A 230 24.39 -1.85 11.51
C LYS A 230 23.92 -0.40 11.57
N ILE A 231 22.78 -0.14 10.95
CA ILE A 231 22.17 1.20 10.90
C ILE A 231 20.73 1.18 11.38
N ALA A 232 20.41 2.10 12.28
CA ALA A 232 19.04 2.42 12.64
C ALA A 232 18.44 3.42 11.66
N SER A 233 17.35 3.05 11.00
CA SER A 233 16.57 3.93 10.14
C SER A 233 15.10 3.49 10.13
N ARG A 234 14.20 4.33 9.62
CA ARG A 234 12.79 3.93 9.49
C ARG A 234 12.59 2.88 8.40
N LYS A 235 13.40 2.92 7.34
CA LYS A 235 13.24 2.10 6.14
C LYS A 235 14.54 1.42 5.74
N ALA A 236 14.43 0.13 5.42
CA ALA A 236 15.56 -0.74 5.11
C ALA A 236 16.41 -0.32 3.90
N HIS A 237 15.90 0.52 3.00
CA HIS A 237 16.68 0.95 1.84
C HIS A 237 17.92 1.77 2.20
N VAL A 238 17.95 2.47 3.34
CA VAL A 238 19.16 3.19 3.77
C VAL A 238 20.26 2.18 4.09
N ALA A 239 19.90 1.09 4.76
CA ALA A 239 20.82 0.01 5.08
C ALA A 239 21.28 -0.73 3.80
N TYR A 240 20.37 -0.94 2.86
CA TYR A 240 20.69 -1.54 1.56
C TYR A 240 21.74 -0.74 0.78
N TYR A 241 21.56 0.58 0.63
CA TYR A 241 22.49 1.44 -0.11
C TYR A 241 23.82 1.69 0.61
N LEU A 242 23.91 1.40 1.90
CA LEU A 242 25.16 1.55 2.67
C LEU A 242 25.82 0.21 2.99
N ASP A 243 25.28 -0.89 2.47
CA ASP A 243 25.71 -2.27 2.75
C ASP A 243 25.80 -2.59 4.26
N MET A 244 24.73 -2.23 4.99
CA MET A 244 24.63 -2.43 6.44
C MET A 244 23.44 -3.32 6.81
N GLU A 245 23.52 -3.94 7.99
CA GLU A 245 22.38 -4.59 8.63
C GLU A 245 21.33 -3.54 9.02
N PHE A 246 20.08 -3.78 8.60
CA PHE A 246 18.97 -2.91 8.92
C PHE A 246 18.50 -3.12 10.37
N SER A 247 18.44 -2.03 11.12
CA SER A 247 17.70 -1.93 12.38
C SER A 247 16.60 -0.87 12.25
N LEU A 248 15.42 -1.16 12.79
CA LEU A 248 14.42 -0.12 13.00
C LEU A 248 14.91 0.84 14.10
N ILE A 249 14.56 2.12 13.98
CA ILE A 249 14.78 3.09 15.07
C ILE A 249 13.93 2.64 16.27
N PRO A 250 14.52 2.38 17.44
CA PRO A 250 13.77 1.87 18.60
C PRO A 250 12.79 2.92 19.12
N MET A 251 11.60 2.51 19.57
CA MET A 251 10.67 3.43 20.22
C MET A 251 11.30 3.99 21.51
N ALA A 252 11.24 5.31 21.67
CA ALA A 252 11.79 6.01 22.83
C ALA A 252 11.07 7.35 23.00
N ASP A 253 10.81 7.71 24.26
CA ASP A 253 10.15 8.96 24.63
C ASP A 253 11.16 10.08 24.87
N THR A 254 12.38 9.71 25.26
CA THR A 254 13.48 10.65 25.53
C THR A 254 14.71 10.37 24.68
N TYR A 255 15.60 11.36 24.58
CA TYR A 255 16.84 11.24 23.82
C TYR A 255 17.80 10.24 24.45
N GLU A 256 17.88 10.25 25.78
CA GLU A 256 18.72 9.34 26.56
C GLU A 256 18.27 7.88 26.38
N GLU A 257 16.96 7.65 26.39
CA GLU A 257 16.38 6.33 26.14
C GLU A 257 16.67 5.87 24.70
N LEU A 258 16.52 6.77 23.72
CA LEU A 258 16.86 6.49 22.32
C LEU A 258 18.32 6.03 22.20
N LEU A 259 19.25 6.78 22.79
CA LEU A 259 20.67 6.43 22.79
C LEU A 259 20.95 5.10 23.49
N SER A 260 20.35 4.86 24.65
CA SER A 260 20.52 3.59 25.38
C SER A 260 20.10 2.42 24.49
N LYS A 261 18.92 2.51 23.88
CA LYS A 261 18.40 1.45 23.01
C LYS A 261 19.21 1.28 21.73
N LEU A 262 19.77 2.34 21.16
CA LEU A 262 20.67 2.23 20.01
C LEU A 262 21.95 1.46 20.38
N LYS A 263 22.53 1.78 21.54
CA LYS A 263 23.72 1.10 22.07
C LYS A 263 23.45 -0.35 22.45
N GLU A 264 22.35 -0.62 23.16
CA GLU A 264 21.91 -1.99 23.52
C GLU A 264 21.74 -2.89 22.28
N ASN A 265 21.31 -2.31 21.15
CA ASN A 265 21.13 -3.04 19.89
C ASN A 265 22.38 -3.08 19.01
N ASN A 266 23.53 -2.59 19.50
CA ASN A 266 24.80 -2.46 18.78
C ASN A 266 24.64 -1.77 17.41
N VAL A 267 23.92 -0.65 17.41
CA VAL A 267 23.74 0.16 16.21
C VAL A 267 24.95 1.09 16.04
N ASP A 268 25.63 1.00 14.89
CA ASP A 268 26.78 1.86 14.58
C ASP A 268 26.36 3.24 14.06
N HIS A 269 25.27 3.28 13.28
CA HIS A 269 24.80 4.52 12.64
C HIS A 269 23.32 4.77 12.87
N LEU A 270 22.93 6.03 12.96
CA LEU A 270 21.53 6.47 12.96
C LEU A 270 21.30 7.38 11.76
N TYR A 271 20.37 7.00 10.88
CA TYR A 271 19.89 7.88 9.82
C TYR A 271 18.60 8.57 10.24
N PHE A 272 18.58 9.90 10.16
CA PHE A 272 17.44 10.71 10.58
C PHE A 272 17.11 11.78 9.52
N SER A 273 15.91 11.73 8.95
CA SER A 273 15.44 12.66 7.91
C SER A 273 14.13 13.34 8.31
N THR A 274 13.65 14.25 7.45
CA THR A 274 12.33 14.88 7.59
C THR A 274 11.19 13.88 7.84
N MET A 275 11.29 12.65 7.33
CA MET A 275 10.28 11.62 7.51
C MET A 275 10.26 11.08 8.95
N GLU A 276 11.42 10.79 9.53
CA GLU A 276 11.55 10.37 10.93
C GLU A 276 11.12 11.50 11.86
N ALA A 277 11.56 12.74 11.57
CA ALA A 277 11.20 13.94 12.29
C ALA A 277 9.69 14.26 12.30
N ALA A 278 8.98 13.93 11.22
CA ALA A 278 7.53 14.11 11.14
C ALA A 278 6.77 13.11 12.05
N MET A 279 7.31 11.90 12.22
CA MET A 279 6.72 10.84 13.03
C MET A 279 7.15 10.88 14.49
N ARG A 280 8.35 11.42 14.75
CA ARG A 280 8.96 11.52 16.08
C ARG A 280 9.32 12.97 16.37
N ARG A 281 8.28 13.79 16.56
CA ARG A 281 8.42 15.24 16.70
C ARG A 281 9.36 15.64 17.83
N GLN A 282 9.41 14.86 18.91
CA GLN A 282 10.31 15.07 20.03
C GLN A 282 11.80 15.04 19.64
N PHE A 283 12.16 14.35 18.54
CA PHE A 283 13.53 14.24 18.05
C PHE A 283 13.83 15.12 16.84
N GLN A 284 12.97 16.09 16.52
CA GLN A 284 13.19 17.02 15.39
C GLN A 284 14.52 17.76 15.45
N PHE A 285 15.04 18.02 16.65
CA PHE A 285 16.33 18.67 16.86
C PHE A 285 17.50 17.89 16.25
N LEU A 286 17.36 16.57 16.02
CA LEU A 286 18.37 15.75 15.34
C LEU A 286 18.52 16.08 13.84
N LEU A 287 17.66 16.93 13.26
CA LEU A 287 17.87 17.46 11.92
C LEU A 287 18.81 18.66 11.88
N ASP A 288 19.16 19.27 13.01
CA ASP A 288 20.11 20.38 13.05
C ASP A 288 21.53 19.84 13.35
N PRO A 289 22.42 19.74 12.34
CA PRO A 289 23.76 19.22 12.54
C PRO A 289 24.68 20.20 13.27
N ARG A 290 24.25 21.46 13.49
CA ARG A 290 25.04 22.49 14.19
C ARG A 290 24.96 22.33 15.70
N GLN A 291 23.95 21.61 16.19
CA GLN A 291 23.82 21.29 17.60
C GLN A 291 24.67 20.06 17.92
N SER A 292 25.44 20.14 19.00
CA SER A 292 26.17 18.97 19.50
C SER A 292 25.20 18.04 20.21
N HIS A 293 24.99 16.86 19.65
CA HIS A 293 24.15 15.81 20.24
C HIS A 293 25.04 14.81 20.97
N GLN A 294 25.09 14.89 22.30
CA GLN A 294 25.96 14.00 23.09
C GLN A 294 25.68 12.53 22.75
N GLY A 295 26.71 11.74 22.44
CA GLY A 295 26.57 10.33 22.04
C GLY A 295 26.31 10.09 20.55
N LEU A 296 26.12 11.14 19.74
CA LEU A 296 26.01 11.07 18.29
C LEU A 296 27.03 12.00 17.64
N LYS A 297 27.79 11.47 16.66
CA LYS A 297 28.70 12.26 15.84
C LYS A 297 28.15 12.38 14.44
N VAL A 298 27.99 13.61 13.94
CA VAL A 298 27.59 13.83 12.54
C VAL A 298 28.65 13.25 11.60
N VAL A 299 28.23 12.37 10.69
CA VAL A 299 29.06 11.82 9.60
C VAL A 299 28.87 12.67 8.35
N VAL A 300 27.62 12.84 7.93
CA VAL A 300 27.23 13.66 6.79
C VAL A 300 25.82 14.20 7.00
N TYR A 301 25.54 15.37 6.43
CA TYR A 301 24.21 15.96 6.42
C TYR A 301 23.87 16.51 5.03
N PHE A 302 22.58 16.55 4.72
CA PHE A 302 22.00 17.12 3.51
C PHE A 302 20.99 18.18 3.90
N GLU A 303 20.94 19.27 3.14
CA GLU A 303 20.00 20.39 3.41
C GLU A 303 18.67 20.23 2.66
N ASN A 304 18.65 19.52 1.53
CA ASN A 304 17.47 19.41 0.68
C ASN A 304 17.35 18.03 -0.01
N PRO A 305 16.47 17.14 0.47
CA PRO A 305 15.73 17.24 1.73
C PRO A 305 16.65 17.14 2.96
N PRO A 306 16.29 17.75 4.10
CA PRO A 306 17.04 17.61 5.35
C PRO A 306 17.17 16.16 5.80
N ALA A 307 18.42 15.70 5.93
CA ALA A 307 18.76 14.39 6.45
C ALA A 307 20.16 14.39 7.07
N VAL A 308 20.37 13.60 8.12
CA VAL A 308 21.64 13.47 8.81
C VAL A 308 21.95 12.00 9.06
N LEU A 309 23.17 11.60 8.73
CA LEU A 309 23.75 10.34 9.15
C LEU A 309 24.64 10.60 10.37
N TYR A 310 24.30 9.98 11.49
CA TYR A 310 25.09 9.99 12.70
C TYR A 310 25.84 8.68 12.87
N LYS A 311 27.05 8.75 13.43
CA LYS A 311 27.73 7.63 14.06
C LYS A 311 27.39 7.62 15.54
N VAL A 312 26.94 6.48 16.05
CA VAL A 312 26.68 6.28 17.47
C VAL A 312 28.04 6.12 18.16
N ALA A 313 28.33 6.98 19.12
CA ALA A 313 29.59 6.93 19.84
C ALA A 313 29.53 5.93 20.99
N ASP A 314 30.50 5.01 21.03
CA ASP A 314 30.90 4.34 22.27
C ASP A 314 31.53 5.42 23.17
N ASN A 315 31.08 5.47 24.43
CA ASN A 315 31.33 6.58 25.36
C ASN A 315 32.76 7.14 25.35
#